data_AF-A0A4Z0JRE8-F1
#
_entry.id   AF-A0A4Z0JRE8-F1
#
_cell.length_a   1.000
_cell.length_b   1.000
_cell.length_c   1.000
_cell.angle_alpha   90.00
_cell.angle_beta   90.00
_cell.angle_gamma   90.00
#
_symmetry.space_group_name_H-M   'P 1'
#
loop_
_entity.id
_entity.type
_entity.pdbx_description
1 polymer ?
#
loop_
_entity_poly.entity_id
_entity_poly.type
_entity_poly.pdbx_seq_one_letter_code
_entity_poly.pdbx_strand_id
1 'polypeptide(L)' 'MNLIMGLGALALGVWQVFVSKQYFDNMRHQSAPMVFSIIAVVFSMLFAAFLIVFGFLKIFG' A
#
# COMPACT_ATOMS: atom_id res chain seq x y z
N MET A 1 2.45 -7.82 21.19
CA MET A 1 3.23 -7.29 20.04
C MET A 1 2.62 -7.64 18.69
N ASN A 2 2.32 -8.92 18.41
CA ASN A 2 1.76 -9.33 17.10
C ASN A 2 0.40 -8.69 16.78
N LEU A 3 -0.45 -8.48 17.81
CA LEU A 3 -1.78 -7.87 17.65
C LEU A 3 -1.70 -6.37 17.28
N ILE A 4 -0.73 -5.66 17.84
CA ILE A 4 -0.46 -4.24 17.53
C ILE A 4 0.10 -4.12 16.11
N MET A 5 0.99 -5.03 15.70
CA MET A 5 1.49 -5.07 14.31
C MET A 5 0.39 -5.41 13.31
N GLY A 6 -0.52 -6.34 13.64
CA GLY A 6 -1.67 -6.68 12.79
C GLY A 6 -2.65 -5.52 12.63
N LEU A 7 -2.97 -4.83 13.73
CA LEU A 7 -3.81 -3.63 13.69
C LEU A 7 -3.14 -2.48 12.94
N GLY A 8 -1.82 -2.30 13.09
CA GLY A 8 -1.05 -1.32 12.33
C GLY A 8 -1.04 -1.61 10.83
N ALA A 9 -0.90 -2.89 10.44
CA ALA A 9 -0.95 -3.32 9.04
C ALA A 9 -2.34 -3.09 8.42
N LEU A 10 -3.41 -3.37 9.15
CA LEU A 10 -4.79 -3.10 8.72
C LEU A 10 -5.03 -1.58 8.55
N ALA A 11 -4.60 -0.77 9.52
CA ALA A 11 -4.73 0.69 9.45
C ALA A 11 -3.95 1.28 8.27
N LEU A 12 -2.73 0.79 8.03
CA LEU A 12 -1.93 1.17 6.86
C LEU A 12 -2.59 0.75 5.54
N GLY A 13 -3.16 -0.45 5.47
CA GLY A 13 -3.90 -0.92 4.30
C GLY A 13 -5.11 -0.04 3.98
N VAL A 14 -5.91 0.33 4.99
CA VAL A 14 -7.04 1.25 4.84
C VAL A 14 -6.57 2.64 4.41
N TRP A 15 -5.52 3.17 5.04
CA TRP A 15 -4.92 4.46 4.66
C TRP A 15 -4.46 4.46 3.20
N GLN A 16 -3.82 3.38 2.75
CA GLN A 16 -3.32 3.24 1.40
C GLN A 16 -4.44 3.28 0.36
N VAL A 17 -5.61 2.67 0.64
CA VAL A 17 -6.79 2.72 -0.24
C VAL A 17 -7.35 4.14 -0.33
N PHE A 18 -7.45 4.86 0.80
CA PHE A 18 -7.93 6.25 0.81
C PHE A 18 -7.03 7.19 0.02
N VAL A 19 -5.71 7.11 0.24
CA VAL A 19 -4.74 7.94 -0.49
C VAL A 19 -4.75 7.59 -1.98
N SER A 20 -4.80 6.30 -2.33
CA SER A 20 -4.89 5.88 -3.73
C SER A 20 -6.14 6.44 -4.40
N LYS A 21 -7.30 6.40 -3.72
CA LYS A 21 -8.56 6.94 -4.24
C LYS A 21 -8.49 8.45 -4.48
N GLN A 22 -7.98 9.22 -3.52
CA GLN A 22 -7.81 10.66 -3.67
C GLN A 22 -6.84 11.01 -4.81
N TYR A 23 -5.80 10.19 -4.98
CA TYR A 23 -4.85 10.34 -6.08
C TYR A 23 -5.52 10.08 -7.43
N PHE A 24 -6.27 8.98 -7.57
CA PHE A 24 -7.02 8.65 -8.80
C PHE A 24 -8.10 9.68 -9.14
N ASP A 25 -8.83 10.21 -8.16
CA ASP A 25 -9.86 11.23 -8.38
C ASP A 25 -9.25 12.55 -8.88
N ASN A 26 -8.07 12.93 -8.35
CA ASN A 26 -7.32 14.09 -8.83
C ASN A 26 -6.76 13.88 -10.25
N MET A 27 -6.34 12.66 -10.61
CA MET A 27 -5.92 12.34 -11.99
C MET A 27 -7.06 12.38 -12.99
N ARG A 28 -8.28 12.01 -12.57
CA ARG A 28 -9.46 12.03 -13.46
C ARG A 28 -9.75 13.44 -14.01
N HIS A 29 -9.24 14.47 -13.34
CA HIS A 29 -9.36 15.87 -13.71
C HIS A 29 -8.11 16.47 -14.40
N GLN A 30 -6.99 15.73 -14.53
CA GLN A 30 -5.75 16.21 -15.17
C GLN A 30 -5.19 15.21 -16.19
N SER A 31 -4.92 15.70 -17.41
CA SER A 31 -4.45 14.91 -18.56
C SER A 31 -2.99 14.43 -18.50
N ALA A 32 -2.30 14.46 -17.35
CA ALA A 32 -1.07 13.72 -17.10
C ALA A 32 -0.64 13.72 -15.60
N PRO A 33 0.17 12.73 -15.12
CA PRO A 33 0.66 11.56 -15.84
C PRO A 33 0.23 10.26 -15.13
N MET A 34 -0.54 9.45 -15.85
CA MET A 34 -0.88 8.06 -15.53
C MET A 34 0.33 7.21 -15.09
N VAL A 35 1.54 7.62 -15.50
CA VAL A 35 2.82 7.01 -15.15
C VAL A 35 3.13 7.09 -13.66
N PHE A 36 2.93 8.24 -12.98
CA PHE A 36 3.20 8.34 -11.54
C PHE A 36 2.23 7.49 -10.71
N SER A 37 0.98 7.38 -11.18
CA SER A 37 -0.08 6.52 -10.64
C SER A 37 0.34 5.05 -10.67
N ILE A 38 0.78 4.59 -11.84
CA ILE A 38 1.21 3.21 -12.05
C ILE A 38 2.44 2.92 -11.20
N ILE A 39 3.39 3.85 -11.13
CA ILE A 39 4.57 3.73 -10.25
C ILE A 39 4.12 3.59 -8.78
N ALA A 40 3.22 4.45 -8.30
CA ALA A 40 2.73 4.38 -6.92
C ALA A 40 2.03 3.05 -6.62
N VAL A 41 1.18 2.56 -7.54
CA VAL A 41 0.52 1.25 -7.40
C VAL A 41 1.54 0.13 -7.37
N VAL A 42 2.50 0.10 -8.29
CA VAL A 42 3.56 -0.92 -8.36
C VAL A 42 4.41 -0.93 -7.09
N PHE A 43 4.86 0.24 -6.62
CA PHE A 43 5.63 0.34 -5.37
C PHE A 43 4.81 -0.14 -4.17
N SER A 44 3.51 0.15 -4.14
CA SER A 44 2.65 -0.31 -3.07
C SER A 44 2.42 -1.83 -3.07
N MET A 45 2.34 -2.45 -4.25
CA MET A 45 2.26 -3.91 -4.40
C MET A 45 3.56 -4.59 -3.98
N LEU A 46 4.72 -4.04 -4.37
CA LEU A 46 6.03 -4.53 -3.94
C LEU A 46 6.22 -4.43 -2.42
N PHE A 47 5.78 -3.31 -1.83
CA PHE A 47 5.85 -3.11 -0.38
C PHE A 47 4.93 -4.09 0.37
N ALA A 48 3.72 -4.32 -0.12
CA ALA A 48 2.80 -5.31 0.44
C ALA A 48 3.39 -6.73 0.35
N ALA A 49 3.96 -7.12 -0.80
CA ALA A 49 4.63 -8.41 -0.96
C ALA A 49 5.81 -8.58 0.01
N PHE A 50 6.64 -7.54 0.19
CA PHE A 50 7.73 -7.54 1.15
C PHE A 50 7.25 -7.72 2.59
N LEU A 51 6.19 -7.01 3.00
CA LEU A 51 5.62 -7.14 4.34
C LEU A 51 5.06 -8.54 4.61
N ILE A 52 4.43 -9.18 3.61
CA ILE A 52 3.94 -10.55 3.74
C ILE A 52 5.11 -11.52 3.96
N VAL A 53 6.16 -11.44 3.14
CA VAL A 53 7.35 -12.31 3.25
C VAL A 53 8.07 -12.08 4.57
N PHE A 54 8.29 -10.83 4.96
CA PHE A 54 8.93 -10.48 6.23
C PHE A 54 8.09 -10.95 7.43
N GLY A 55 6.76 -10.78 7.37
CA GLY A 55 5.84 -11.27 8.38
C GLY A 55 5.91 -12.78 8.55
N PHE A 56 5.93 -13.54 7.45
CA PHE A 56 6.10 -14.99 7.48
C PHE A 56 7.44 -15.40 8.09
N LEU A 57 8.56 -14.83 7.62
CA LEU A 57 9.88 -15.12 8.16
C LEU A 57 9.98 -14.84 9.66
N LYS A 58 9.36 -13.76 10.14
CA LYS A 58 9.42 -13.37 11.55
C LYS A 58 8.49 -14.18 12.46
N ILE A 59 7.46 -14.81 11.91
CA ILE A 59 6.54 -15.67 12.66
C ILE A 59 7.07 -17.11 12.74
N PHE A 60 7.76 -17.58 11.68
CA PHE A 60 8.16 -18.99 11.54
C PHE A 60 9.67 -19.25 11.61
N GLY A 61 10.52 -18.22 11.60
CA GLY A 61 11.97 -18.30 11.79
C GLY A 61 12.40 -17.64 13.10
#